data_AF-A0A2N5W6Q2-F1
#
_entry.id   AF-A0A2N5W6Q2-F1
#
_cell.length_a   1.000
_cell.length_b   1.000
_cell.length_c   1.000
_cell.angle_alpha   90.00
_cell.angle_beta   90.00
_cell.angle_gamma   90.00
#
_symmetry.space_group_name_H-M   'P 1'
#
loop_
_entity.id
_entity.type
_entity.pdbx_description
1 polymer ?
#
loop_
_entity_poly.entity_id
_entity_poly.type
_entity_poly.pdbx_seq_one_letter_code
_entity_poly.pdbx_strand_id
1 'polypeptide(L)'
;MEQGVPLFSEIPMDMEGGFSTFNTTLINDPDLCYELGGNFNQFLKRYKKAASFFGCSEYKMAMQIGQFMKTEDLLTALEYMDGYDKADWKRLQAEMIEFWGEFEKPLPLYTTQDLLKLKEEFN
;
A
#
# COMPACT_ATOMS: atom_id res chain seq x y z
N MET A 1 -0.34 -22.56 21.39
CA MET A 1 0.29 -21.31 21.85
C MET A 1 0.91 -20.69 20.61
N GLU A 2 0.28 -19.61 20.16
CA GLU A 2 0.53 -18.95 18.88
C GLU A 2 1.98 -18.47 18.78
N GLN A 3 2.62 -18.72 17.64
CA GLN A 3 3.93 -18.19 17.33
C GLN A 3 3.72 -16.78 16.77
N GLY A 4 3.80 -15.78 17.64
CA GLY A 4 3.84 -14.37 17.24
C GLY A 4 5.15 -14.10 16.52
N VAL A 5 5.05 -13.66 15.26
CA VAL A 5 6.17 -13.19 14.45
C VAL A 5 6.75 -11.93 15.12
N PRO A 6 8.09 -11.77 15.27
CA PRO A 6 8.63 -10.58 15.91
C PRO A 6 8.53 -9.37 14.98
N LEU A 7 7.69 -8.40 15.34
CA LEU A 7 7.52 -7.13 14.64
C LEU A 7 8.66 -6.17 15.05
N PHE A 8 9.73 -6.16 14.26
CA PHE A 8 10.60 -5.00 14.01
C PHE A 8 11.32 -4.30 15.19
N SER A 9 11.21 -4.79 16.43
CA SER A 9 11.58 -4.01 17.64
C SER A 9 12.75 -4.56 18.47
N GLU A 10 13.40 -5.64 18.04
CA GLU A 10 14.54 -6.24 18.76
C GLU A 10 15.83 -6.21 17.93
N ILE A 11 16.32 -5.01 17.60
CA ILE A 11 17.74 -4.87 17.22
C ILE A 11 18.50 -4.46 18.50
N PRO A 12 19.42 -5.31 19.03
CA PRO A 12 20.23 -4.94 20.18
C PRO A 12 21.17 -3.78 19.80
N MET A 13 21.15 -2.72 20.61
CA MET A 13 21.80 -1.42 20.38
C MET A 13 23.29 -1.42 20.82
N ASP A 14 24.02 -2.50 20.60
CA ASP A 14 25.41 -2.63 21.05
C ASP A 14 26.27 -3.47 20.10
N MET A 15 26.64 -2.90 18.95
CA MET A 15 27.92 -3.26 18.32
C MET A 15 28.58 -2.04 17.67
N GLU A 16 29.64 -1.56 18.32
CA GLU A 16 30.74 -0.84 17.66
C GLU A 16 31.40 -1.80 16.66
N GLY A 17 30.88 -1.82 15.45
CA GLY A 17 31.40 -2.60 14.34
C GLY A 17 30.67 -2.10 13.10
N GLY A 18 31.37 -1.33 12.28
CA GLY A 18 30.80 -0.63 11.13
C GLY A 18 29.80 -1.51 10.39
N PHE A 19 28.58 -0.99 10.21
CA PHE A 19 27.52 -1.59 9.42
C PHE A 19 28.08 -1.96 8.06
N SER A 20 28.55 -3.20 7.95
CA SER A 20 29.01 -3.79 6.70
C SER A 20 27.78 -3.89 5.82
N THR A 21 27.51 -2.82 5.06
CA THR A 21 27.04 -2.84 3.67
C THR A 21 26.36 -4.15 3.27
N PHE A 22 25.24 -4.48 3.90
CA PHE A 22 24.18 -5.12 3.15
C PHE A 22 23.84 -4.07 2.10
N ASN A 23 24.09 -4.33 0.83
CA ASN A 23 23.55 -3.53 -0.27
C ASN A 23 22.01 -3.72 -0.29
N THR A 24 21.35 -3.38 0.81
CA THR A 24 19.91 -3.33 0.96
C THR A 24 19.49 -2.02 0.37
N THR A 25 19.09 -2.10 -0.89
CA THR A 25 18.22 -1.19 -1.60
C THR A 25 17.03 -0.81 -0.71
N LEU A 26 17.22 0.20 0.13
CA LEU A 26 16.20 0.78 1.00
C LEU A 26 15.67 2.00 0.28
N ILE A 27 14.35 2.10 0.17
CA ILE A 27 13.72 3.30 -0.36
C ILE A 27 13.85 4.36 0.72
N ASN A 28 14.64 5.40 0.46
CA ASN A 28 14.81 6.51 1.39
C ASN A 28 14.28 7.78 0.74
N ASP A 29 13.01 8.08 0.98
CA ASP A 29 12.35 9.30 0.53
C ASP A 29 11.51 9.83 1.70
N PRO A 30 11.98 10.88 2.42
CA PRO A 30 11.29 11.40 3.60
C PRO A 30 9.96 12.09 3.26
N ASP A 31 9.77 12.48 1.99
CA ASP A 31 8.53 13.11 1.52
C ASP A 31 7.49 12.08 1.04
N LEU A 32 7.84 10.80 1.07
CA LEU A 32 7.02 9.70 0.56
C LEU A 32 6.15 9.08 1.67
N CYS A 33 5.37 9.87 2.40
CA CYS A 33 4.42 9.32 3.37
C CYS A 33 2.98 9.30 2.83
N TYR A 34 2.22 8.27 3.22
CA TYR A 34 0.78 8.22 3.02
C TYR A 34 0.05 8.58 4.32
N GLU A 35 -0.91 9.50 4.20
CA GLU A 35 -1.80 9.91 5.28
C GLU A 35 -3.22 9.42 4.99
N LEU A 36 -3.93 8.99 6.03
CA LEU A 36 -5.30 8.50 5.90
C LEU A 36 -6.20 9.58 5.28
N GLY A 37 -6.84 9.26 4.15
CA GLY A 37 -7.69 10.19 3.40
C GLY A 37 -6.96 11.00 2.32
N GLY A 38 -5.67 10.76 2.10
CA GLY A 38 -4.93 11.30 0.96
C GLY A 38 -5.17 10.53 -0.35
N ASN A 39 -4.58 11.00 -1.45
CA ASN A 39 -4.66 10.30 -2.73
C ASN A 39 -3.69 9.11 -2.78
N PHE A 40 -4.19 7.92 -2.44
CA PHE A 40 -3.38 6.71 -2.39
C PHE A 40 -2.74 6.34 -3.74
N ASN A 41 -3.46 6.56 -4.86
CA ASN A 41 -2.96 6.28 -6.21
C ASN A 41 -1.71 7.14 -6.54
N GLN A 42 -1.70 8.40 -6.11
CA GLN A 42 -0.56 9.30 -6.28
C GLN A 42 0.63 8.88 -5.43
N PHE A 43 0.39 8.50 -4.17
CA PHE A 43 1.41 7.94 -3.29
C PHE A 43 2.06 6.70 -3.92
N LEU A 44 1.24 5.73 -4.35
CA LEU A 44 1.70 4.49 -4.94
C LEU A 44 2.54 4.72 -6.22
N LYS A 45 2.17 5.70 -7.04
CA LYS A 45 2.93 6.08 -8.24
C LYS A 45 4.32 6.63 -7.89
N ARG A 46 4.42 7.47 -6.86
CA ARG A 46 5.71 7.99 -6.35
C ARG A 46 6.53 6.85 -5.75
N TYR A 47 5.90 5.97 -4.99
CA TYR A 47 6.55 4.83 -4.35
C TYR A 47 7.17 3.87 -5.37
N LYS A 48 6.44 3.49 -6.42
CA LYS A 48 6.97 2.69 -7.52
C LYS A 48 8.14 3.37 -8.23
N LYS A 49 8.07 4.69 -8.42
CA LYS A 49 9.15 5.46 -9.04
C LYS A 49 10.42 5.45 -8.17
N ALA A 50 10.26 5.64 -6.87
CA ALA A 50 11.36 5.54 -5.91
C ALA A 50 11.95 4.12 -5.89
N ALA A 51 11.10 3.09 -5.80
CA ALA A 51 11.53 1.69 -5.86
C ALA A 51 12.34 1.38 -7.14
N SER A 52 11.89 1.87 -8.30
CA SER A 52 12.63 1.72 -9.56
C SER A 52 13.94 2.50 -9.58
N PHE A 53 14.00 3.67 -8.95
CA PHE A 53 15.22 4.48 -8.87
C PHE A 53 16.28 3.80 -8.00
N PHE A 54 15.87 3.26 -6.86
CA PHE A 54 16.77 2.52 -5.99
C PHE A 54 17.10 1.13 -6.54
N GLY A 55 16.21 0.51 -7.33
CA GLY A 55 16.38 -0.86 -7.84
C GLY A 55 15.85 -1.92 -6.88
N CYS A 56 14.77 -1.59 -6.15
CA CYS A 56 14.11 -2.52 -5.24
C CYS A 56 13.33 -3.59 -5.99
N SER A 57 13.38 -4.83 -5.50
CA SER A 57 12.51 -5.91 -5.97
C SER A 57 11.08 -5.72 -5.44
N GLU A 58 10.11 -6.32 -6.13
CA GLU A 58 8.71 -6.34 -5.69
C GLU A 58 8.55 -6.88 -4.25
N TYR A 59 9.28 -7.94 -3.90
CA TYR A 59 9.31 -8.45 -2.53
C TYR A 59 9.77 -7.39 -1.51
N LYS A 60 10.86 -6.67 -1.80
CA LYS A 60 11.35 -5.59 -0.92
C LYS A 60 10.36 -4.43 -0.83
N MET A 61 9.61 -4.18 -1.90
CA MET A 61 8.55 -3.15 -1.91
C MET A 61 7.42 -3.52 -0.95
N ALA A 62 6.94 -4.77 -1.00
CA ALA A 62 5.91 -5.24 -0.08
C ALA A 62 6.36 -5.15 1.39
N MET A 63 7.62 -5.44 1.67
CA MET A 63 8.17 -5.35 3.03
C MET A 63 8.37 -3.91 3.54
N GLN A 64 8.71 -2.96 2.66
CA GLN A 64 9.06 -1.59 3.08
C GLN A 64 7.87 -0.64 3.08
N ILE A 65 6.77 -0.95 2.39
CA ILE A 65 5.63 -0.03 2.25
C ILE A 65 4.99 0.37 3.59
N GLY A 66 5.05 -0.51 4.61
CA GLY A 66 4.57 -0.21 5.96
C GLY A 66 5.30 0.96 6.63
N GLN A 67 6.57 1.19 6.28
CA GLN A 67 7.36 2.31 6.84
C GLN A 67 6.87 3.69 6.36
N PHE A 68 6.13 3.71 5.26
CA PHE A 68 5.61 4.94 4.66
C PHE A 68 4.17 5.25 5.09
N MET A 69 3.59 4.41 5.96
CA MET A 69 2.28 4.64 6.55
C MET A 69 2.42 5.56 7.77
N LYS A 70 1.73 6.71 7.76
CA LYS A 70 1.86 7.70 8.84
C LYS A 70 1.10 7.34 10.13
N THR A 71 0.10 6.47 10.05
CA THR A 71 -0.77 6.11 11.18
C THR A 71 -0.75 4.60 11.44
N GLU A 72 -0.90 4.23 12.72
CA GLU A 72 -0.99 2.81 13.15
C GLU A 72 -2.19 2.09 12.52
N ASP A 73 -3.30 2.80 12.28
CA ASP A 73 -4.49 2.23 11.61
C ASP A 73 -4.15 1.73 10.19
N LEU A 74 -3.29 2.44 9.47
CA LEU A 74 -2.86 2.05 8.13
C LEU A 74 -1.94 0.82 8.17
N LEU A 75 -1.02 0.78 9.14
CA LEU A 75 -0.16 -0.38 9.40
C LEU A 75 -0.98 -1.61 9.79
N THR A 76 -1.93 -1.45 10.70
CA THR A 76 -2.85 -2.52 11.12
C THR A 76 -3.62 -3.06 9.92
N ALA A 77 -4.17 -2.18 9.08
CA ALA A 77 -4.88 -2.60 7.88
C ALA A 77 -3.97 -3.31 6.87
N LEU A 78 -2.68 -2.94 6.75
CA LEU A 78 -1.70 -3.71 5.96
C LEU A 78 -1.47 -5.12 6.51
N GLU A 79 -1.33 -5.26 7.82
CA GLU A 79 -1.07 -6.55 8.46
C GLU A 79 -2.24 -7.55 8.26
N TYR A 80 -3.47 -7.04 8.12
CA TYR A 80 -4.64 -7.85 7.77
C TYR A 80 -4.74 -8.20 6.27
N MET A 81 -3.90 -7.62 5.40
CA MET A 81 -3.88 -7.91 3.96
C MET A 81 -3.04 -9.16 3.67
N ASP A 82 -3.66 -10.15 3.02
CA ASP A 82 -3.04 -11.40 2.61
C ASP A 82 -1.80 -11.18 1.73
N GLY A 83 -1.78 -10.11 0.92
CA GLY A 83 -0.64 -9.75 0.10
C GLY A 83 0.59 -9.31 0.90
N TYR A 84 0.39 -8.74 2.09
CA TYR A 84 1.46 -8.27 2.96
C TYR A 84 2.14 -9.44 3.67
N ASP A 85 1.36 -10.37 4.24
CA ASP A 85 1.85 -11.58 4.89
C ASP A 85 2.71 -12.45 3.94
N LYS A 86 2.26 -12.59 2.68
CA LYS A 86 3.00 -13.35 1.66
C LYS A 86 4.11 -12.56 0.96
N ALA A 87 4.26 -11.28 1.31
CA ALA A 87 5.10 -10.31 0.60
C ALA A 87 4.91 -10.33 -0.93
N ASP A 88 3.67 -10.60 -1.37
CA ASP A 88 3.27 -10.58 -2.77
C ASP A 88 2.80 -9.17 -3.12
N TRP A 89 3.73 -8.38 -3.66
CA TRP A 89 3.47 -7.01 -4.06
C TRP A 89 2.26 -6.85 -4.98
N LYS A 90 2.05 -7.76 -5.93
CA LYS A 90 0.96 -7.59 -6.91
C LYS A 90 -0.40 -7.74 -6.25
N ARG A 91 -0.52 -8.74 -5.38
CA ARG A 91 -1.72 -8.97 -4.59
C ARG A 91 -1.95 -7.85 -3.58
N LEU A 92 -0.90 -7.49 -2.84
CA LEU A 92 -0.94 -6.40 -1.87
C LEU A 92 -1.35 -5.09 -2.52
N GLN A 93 -0.77 -4.76 -3.68
CA GLN A 93 -1.11 -3.55 -4.41
C GLN A 93 -2.58 -3.51 -4.82
N ALA A 94 -3.16 -4.64 -5.24
CA ALA A 94 -4.58 -4.72 -5.59
C ALA A 94 -5.47 -4.48 -4.36
N GLU A 95 -5.16 -5.14 -3.24
CA GLU A 95 -5.88 -4.99 -1.98
C GLU A 95 -5.79 -3.54 -1.46
N MET A 96 -4.61 -2.92 -1.51
CA MET A 96 -4.44 -1.52 -1.11
C MET A 96 -5.23 -0.54 -2.00
N ILE A 97 -5.29 -0.77 -3.32
CA ILE A 97 -6.07 0.07 -4.23
C ILE A 97 -7.57 -0.12 -3.97
N GLU A 98 -8.00 -1.33 -3.64
CA GLU A 98 -9.40 -1.60 -3.30
C GLU A 98 -9.83 -0.92 -1.99
N PHE A 99 -8.95 -0.92 -0.98
CA PHE A 99 -9.23 -0.33 0.34
C PHE A 99 -9.00 1.19 0.42
N TRP A 100 -7.94 1.71 -0.19
CA TRP A 100 -7.53 3.12 -0.09
C TRP A 100 -7.48 3.86 -1.41
N GLY A 101 -7.47 3.15 -2.53
CA GLY A 101 -7.56 3.79 -3.83
C GLY A 101 -8.86 4.56 -3.93
N GLU A 102 -8.79 5.76 -4.50
CA GLU A 102 -9.99 6.37 -5.07
C GLU A 102 -10.43 5.44 -6.19
N PHE A 103 -11.49 4.67 -5.95
CA PHE A 103 -12.32 4.20 -7.05
C PHE A 103 -12.80 5.47 -7.74
N GLU A 104 -12.22 5.78 -8.90
CA GLU A 104 -12.99 6.42 -9.95
C GLU A 104 -14.17 5.48 -10.20
N LYS A 105 -15.22 5.60 -9.38
CA LYS A 105 -16.51 5.01 -9.70
C LYS A 105 -16.81 5.58 -11.07
N PRO A 106 -16.90 4.77 -12.14
CA PRO A 106 -17.51 5.27 -13.35
C PRO A 106 -18.87 5.76 -12.90
N LEU A 107 -19.09 7.08 -12.97
CA LEU A 107 -20.42 7.65 -12.79
C LEU A 107 -21.33 6.77 -13.65
N PRO A 108 -22.35 6.13 -13.09
CA PRO A 108 -23.30 5.44 -13.93
C PRO A 108 -23.87 6.54 -14.80
N LEU A 109 -23.53 6.51 -16.09
CA LEU A 109 -24.14 7.38 -17.09
C LEU A 109 -25.57 6.87 -17.22
N TYR A 110 -26.42 7.20 -16.25
CA TYR A 110 -27.86 7.12 -16.43
C TYR A 110 -28.16 8.07 -17.56
N THR A 111 -28.35 7.52 -18.75
CA THR A 111 -28.75 8.33 -19.88
C THR A 111 -30.22 8.68 -19.70
N THR A 112 -30.66 9.79 -20.29
CA THR A 112 -32.06 10.23 -20.24
C THR A 112 -33.02 9.13 -20.75
N GLN A 113 -32.50 8.19 -21.57
CA GLN A 113 -33.20 7.00 -22.06
C GLN A 113 -33.50 5.97 -20.97
N ASP A 114 -32.61 5.77 -19.98
CA ASP A 114 -32.84 4.83 -18.89
C ASP A 114 -33.94 5.35 -17.94
N LEU A 115 -34.02 6.68 -17.74
CA LEU A 115 -35.09 7.32 -16.98
C LEU A 115 -36.44 7.26 -17.71
N LEU A 116 -36.44 7.29 -19.05
CA LEU A 116 -37.66 7.18 -19.86
C LEU A 116 -38.23 5.76 -19.84
N LYS A 117 -37.39 4.72 -19.84
CA LYS A 117 -37.84 3.32 -19.73
C LYS A 117 -38.57 3.05 -18.41
N LEU A 118 -38.10 3.61 -17.30
CA LEU A 118 -38.79 3.50 -16.01
C LEU A 118 -40.18 4.15 -16.02
N LYS A 119 -40.40 5.18 -16.85
CA LYS A 119 -41.72 5.83 -16.94
C LYS A 119 -42.75 4.97 -17.70
N GLU A 120 -42.31 4.12 -18.62
CA GLU A 120 -43.19 3.26 -19.41
C GLU A 120 -43.59 1.98 -18.67
N GLU A 121 -42.77 1.46 -17.75
CA GLU A 121 -43.10 0.26 -16.96
C GLU A 121 -44.16 0.49 -15.87
N PHE A 122 -44.44 1.74 -15.50
CA PHE A 122 -45.42 2.10 -14.46
C PHE A 122 -46.74 2.66 -15.03
N ASN A 123 -47.03 2.45 -16.31
CA ASN A 123 -48.23 2.93 -16.99
C ASN A 123 -49.03 1.78 -17.60
#